data_AF-A0A137REI9-F1
#
_entry.id   AF-A0A137REI9-F1
#
_cell.length_a   1.000
_cell.length_b   1.000
_cell.length_c   1.000
_cell.angle_alpha   90.00
_cell.angle_beta   90.00
_cell.angle_gamma   90.00
#
_symmetry.space_group_name_H-M   'P 1'
#
loop_
_entity.id
_entity.type
_entity.pdbx_description
1 polymer ?
#
loop_
_entity_poly.entity_id
_entity_poly.type
_entity_poly.pdbx_seq_one_letter_code
_entity_poly.pdbx_strand_id
1 'polypeptide(L)'
;MITSLAIKNYALIEDIRVDLNEGLTIITGETGAGKSIILGALALVLGKRADLSSVKDPLKKCIIEGHFSIKNYDLQNIFQENDLDYEHNTIIRREILPGGKSRAFVNDTPVSLTQLQALAPYLVDVHSQHETLEIVSETFQMEVIDALAGNSELLKVYKSQFEDFKKTSEALSKLKLQKDTASKELDYNTFLYNELQQANLKKLSQQELEETYETLNNAEAIQEALANANQLLDEEQIGSLQTAKEARVLLGRIKEFSKKFEGLWQRLNSTIIEMEDIAAEININAENIEADPEMLFQVNEKLQMLYKLQQKHAVSSVEELIKIEEALEEKVNITLGLDEQIGNFEKQKSQLRESTLKTAEELHKKRMEAIPILKKKLEEMLFPLGLPNAQFQFELISSKEFKNNGTDTLQLLFTANKGLAFGPLKKVASGGEMSRIMLAIKAVLAEYKKLPTIVFDEIDTGVSGEIANKMADIMYQMSKKMQLLSITHLPQIAAKGENHIKVYKEDANEVTATYLKHLNEDDRIVEIAKMLGGKNLSEAAIANAKELLN
;
A
#
# COMPACT_ATOMS: atom_id res chain seq x y z
N MET A 1 6.60 -0.72 -28.10
CA MET A 1 6.25 -0.61 -29.53
C MET A 1 5.46 -1.83 -29.95
N ILE A 2 4.48 -1.67 -30.83
CA ILE A 2 3.69 -2.77 -31.41
C ILE A 2 4.49 -3.37 -32.57
N THR A 3 4.64 -4.68 -32.60
CA THR A 3 5.39 -5.39 -33.66
C THR A 3 4.46 -6.14 -34.60
N SER A 4 3.35 -6.68 -34.10
CA SER A 4 2.36 -7.40 -34.89
C SER A 4 0.99 -7.29 -34.24
N LEU A 5 -0.05 -7.28 -35.06
CA LEU A 5 -1.45 -7.34 -34.65
C LEU A 5 -2.15 -8.44 -35.46
N ALA A 6 -2.70 -9.43 -34.76
CA ALA A 6 -3.52 -10.48 -35.34
C ALA A 6 -4.97 -10.32 -34.90
N ILE A 7 -5.89 -10.37 -35.86
CA ILE A 7 -7.33 -10.17 -35.66
C ILE A 7 -8.07 -11.30 -36.36
N LYS A 8 -8.90 -12.02 -35.61
CA LYS A 8 -9.70 -13.13 -36.13
C LYS A 8 -11.16 -13.01 -35.68
N ASN A 9 -12.08 -13.13 -36.62
CA ASN A 9 -13.53 -13.12 -36.40
C ASN A 9 -14.04 -11.84 -35.70
N TYR A 10 -13.62 -10.66 -36.18
CA TYR A 10 -13.93 -9.36 -35.59
C TYR A 10 -14.45 -8.37 -36.63
N ALA A 11 -15.65 -7.84 -36.42
CA ALA A 11 -16.39 -6.96 -37.34
C ALA A 11 -16.43 -7.52 -38.77
N LEU A 12 -15.71 -6.93 -39.72
CA LEU A 12 -15.63 -7.41 -41.12
C LEU A 12 -14.39 -8.26 -41.40
N ILE A 13 -13.52 -8.44 -40.41
CA ILE A 13 -12.26 -9.18 -40.50
C ILE A 13 -12.50 -10.66 -40.20
N GLU A 14 -12.11 -11.53 -41.12
CA GLU A 14 -12.13 -12.99 -40.92
C GLU A 14 -10.87 -13.46 -40.20
N ASP A 15 -9.71 -13.20 -40.79
CA ASP A 15 -8.40 -13.55 -40.26
C ASP A 15 -7.36 -12.64 -40.93
N ILE A 16 -6.75 -11.74 -40.15
CA ILE A 16 -5.73 -10.82 -40.62
C ILE A 16 -4.58 -10.83 -39.62
N ARG A 17 -3.36 -10.80 -40.16
CA ARG A 17 -2.15 -10.49 -39.42
C ARG A 17 -1.42 -9.36 -40.13
N VAL A 18 -1.02 -8.35 -39.37
CA VAL A 18 -0.26 -7.21 -39.89
C VAL A 18 0.95 -6.97 -39.01
N ASP A 19 2.11 -6.84 -39.65
CA ASP A 19 3.35 -6.48 -38.96
C ASP A 19 3.51 -4.96 -39.01
N LEU A 20 3.90 -4.39 -37.87
CA LEU A 20 4.01 -2.95 -37.68
C LEU A 20 5.47 -2.60 -37.43
N ASN A 21 6.02 -1.78 -38.31
CA ASN A 21 7.40 -1.36 -38.27
C ASN A 21 7.59 -0.13 -37.37
N GLU A 22 8.83 0.14 -36.99
CA GLU A 22 9.21 1.40 -36.37
C GLU A 22 9.01 2.58 -37.35
N GLY A 23 9.05 3.80 -36.84
CA GLY A 23 8.87 5.00 -37.64
C GLY A 23 7.41 5.33 -37.93
N LEU A 24 7.17 6.04 -39.03
CA LEU A 24 5.84 6.53 -39.42
C LEU A 24 5.13 5.53 -40.32
N THR A 25 4.09 4.90 -39.80
CA THR A 25 3.20 4.02 -40.58
C THR A 25 1.87 4.71 -40.85
N ILE A 26 1.54 4.84 -42.13
CA ILE A 26 0.28 5.42 -42.62
C ILE A 26 -0.72 4.31 -42.91
N ILE A 27 -1.95 4.50 -42.49
CA ILE A 27 -3.08 3.61 -42.77
C ILE A 27 -4.14 4.40 -43.57
N THR A 28 -4.32 4.06 -44.85
CA THR A 28 -5.34 4.66 -45.74
C THR A 28 -6.42 3.65 -46.12
N GLY A 29 -7.50 4.11 -46.76
CA GLY A 29 -8.63 3.29 -47.19
C GLY A 29 -9.94 4.07 -47.14
N GLU A 30 -11.00 3.50 -47.70
CA GLU A 30 -12.32 4.15 -47.73
C GLU A 30 -12.86 4.39 -46.30
N THR A 31 -13.56 5.51 -46.09
CA THR A 31 -14.22 5.82 -44.81
C THR A 31 -15.22 4.71 -44.47
N GLY A 32 -15.14 4.17 -43.26
CA GLY A 32 -15.92 2.98 -42.86
C GLY A 32 -15.42 1.63 -43.44
N ALA A 33 -14.23 1.57 -44.06
CA ALA A 33 -13.68 0.34 -44.67
C ALA A 33 -12.91 -0.59 -43.74
N GLY A 34 -12.60 -0.16 -42.52
CA GLY A 34 -11.90 -0.98 -41.54
C GLY A 34 -10.80 -0.28 -40.74
N LYS A 35 -10.51 1.00 -41.00
CA LYS A 35 -9.54 1.78 -40.19
C LYS A 35 -9.95 1.83 -38.72
N SER A 36 -11.22 2.13 -38.44
CA SER A 36 -11.80 2.07 -37.09
C SER A 36 -11.89 0.63 -36.53
N ILE A 37 -11.89 -0.40 -37.38
CA ILE A 37 -11.85 -1.80 -36.94
C ILE A 37 -10.46 -2.12 -36.35
N ILE A 38 -9.38 -1.64 -36.97
CA ILE A 38 -8.02 -1.80 -36.43
C ILE A 38 -7.90 -1.13 -35.07
N LEU A 39 -8.37 0.12 -34.96
CA LEU A 39 -8.39 0.84 -33.68
C LEU A 39 -9.25 0.16 -32.63
N GLY A 40 -10.43 -0.32 -33.02
CA GLY A 40 -11.32 -1.08 -32.15
C GLY A 40 -10.64 -2.34 -31.63
N ALA A 41 -9.95 -3.07 -32.51
CA ALA A 41 -9.21 -4.27 -32.15
C ALA A 41 -8.05 -3.96 -31.19
N LEU A 42 -7.26 -2.92 -31.48
CA LEU A 42 -6.17 -2.47 -30.63
C LEU A 42 -6.69 -2.04 -29.24
N ALA A 43 -7.77 -1.27 -29.20
CA ALA A 43 -8.41 -0.87 -27.95
C ALA A 43 -8.91 -2.07 -27.12
N LEU A 44 -9.40 -3.14 -27.76
CA LEU A 44 -9.81 -4.37 -27.05
C LEU A 44 -8.63 -5.12 -26.43
N VAL A 45 -7.49 -5.19 -27.12
CA VAL A 45 -6.24 -5.74 -26.58
C VAL A 45 -5.77 -4.92 -25.37
N LEU A 46 -5.99 -3.60 -25.41
CA LEU A 46 -5.63 -2.66 -24.34
C LEU A 46 -6.68 -2.55 -23.23
N GLY A 47 -7.65 -3.45 -23.18
CA GLY A 47 -8.59 -3.53 -22.06
C GLY A 47 -9.86 -2.67 -22.19
N LYS A 48 -10.24 -2.24 -23.40
CA LYS A 48 -11.60 -1.75 -23.67
C LYS A 48 -12.60 -2.91 -23.49
N ARG A 49 -13.82 -2.59 -23.03
CA ARG A 49 -14.88 -3.60 -22.90
C ARG A 49 -15.28 -4.10 -24.29
N ALA A 50 -15.41 -5.43 -24.40
CA ALA A 50 -15.90 -6.08 -25.61
C ALA A 50 -17.42 -5.93 -25.74
N ASP A 51 -17.88 -5.58 -26.94
CA ASP A 51 -19.28 -5.67 -27.32
C ASP A 51 -19.48 -6.90 -28.22
N LEU A 52 -20.48 -7.72 -27.91
CA LEU A 52 -20.87 -8.87 -28.72
C LEU A 52 -21.23 -8.48 -30.16
N SER A 53 -21.76 -7.27 -30.37
CA SER A 53 -22.09 -6.74 -31.70
C SER A 53 -20.86 -6.63 -32.62
N SER A 54 -19.66 -6.60 -32.05
CA SER A 54 -18.40 -6.50 -32.78
C SER A 54 -17.82 -7.86 -33.23
N VAL A 55 -18.45 -8.98 -32.89
CA VAL A 55 -18.03 -10.32 -33.34
C VAL A 55 -18.69 -10.63 -34.69
N LYS A 56 -17.90 -11.03 -35.69
CA LYS A 56 -18.41 -11.31 -37.06
C LYS A 56 -19.36 -12.51 -37.07
N ASP A 57 -18.88 -13.65 -36.58
CA ASP A 57 -19.62 -14.90 -36.43
C ASP A 57 -19.76 -15.23 -34.94
N PRO A 58 -20.96 -15.03 -34.33
CA PRO A 58 -21.18 -15.24 -32.90
C PRO A 58 -21.07 -16.70 -32.46
N LEU A 59 -21.04 -17.64 -33.41
CA LEU A 59 -20.87 -19.08 -33.14
C LEU A 59 -19.39 -19.47 -33.03
N LYS A 60 -18.46 -18.58 -33.42
CA LYS A 60 -17.02 -18.82 -33.40
C LYS A 60 -16.31 -17.94 -32.37
N LYS A 61 -15.16 -18.41 -31.89
CA LYS A 61 -14.28 -17.62 -31.01
C LYS A 61 -13.69 -16.45 -31.80
N CYS A 62 -13.80 -15.24 -31.26
CA CYS A 62 -13.09 -14.06 -31.74
C CYS A 62 -11.79 -13.88 -30.94
N ILE A 63 -10.69 -13.60 -31.65
CA ILE A 63 -9.34 -13.50 -31.07
C ILE A 63 -8.70 -12.23 -31.60
N ILE A 64 -8.15 -11.44 -30.69
CA ILE A 64 -7.30 -10.30 -31.03
C ILE A 64 -6.02 -10.44 -30.22
N GLU A 65 -4.88 -10.40 -30.91
CA GLU A 65 -3.57 -10.61 -30.29
C GLU A 65 -2.61 -9.52 -30.75
N GLY A 66 -2.05 -8.78 -29.79
CA GLY A 66 -1.02 -7.76 -30.03
C GLY A 66 0.33 -8.23 -29.49
N HIS A 67 1.37 -8.07 -30.29
CA HIS A 67 2.75 -8.37 -29.91
C HIS A 67 3.50 -7.07 -29.68
N PHE A 68 4.13 -6.93 -28.51
CA PHE A 68 4.76 -5.68 -28.08
C PHE A 68 6.23 -5.90 -27.73
N SER A 69 7.11 -5.10 -28.32
CA SER A 69 8.50 -4.97 -27.85
C SER A 69 8.54 -3.88 -26.78
N ILE A 70 8.74 -4.31 -25.52
CA ILE A 70 8.69 -3.43 -24.34
C ILE A 70 10.04 -3.23 -23.64
N LYS A 71 11.13 -3.78 -24.19
CA LYS A 71 12.49 -3.71 -23.60
C LYS A 71 12.94 -2.30 -23.23
N ASN A 72 12.52 -1.30 -24.01
CA ASN A 72 12.95 0.09 -23.85
C ASN A 72 12.06 0.90 -22.89
N TYR A 73 11.04 0.27 -22.30
CA TYR A 73 10.11 0.86 -21.36
C TYR A 73 10.34 0.19 -20.00
N ASP A 74 10.69 0.97 -18.98
CA ASP A 74 10.99 0.48 -17.62
C ASP A 74 9.71 -0.01 -16.91
N LEU A 75 9.14 -1.13 -17.37
CA LEU A 75 7.82 -1.64 -16.97
C LEU A 75 7.88 -2.80 -15.97
N GLN A 76 9.05 -3.20 -15.49
CA GLN A 76 9.19 -4.32 -14.57
C GLN A 76 8.34 -4.13 -13.30
N ASN A 77 8.35 -2.92 -12.74
CA ASN A 77 7.58 -2.59 -11.53
C ASN A 77 6.07 -2.71 -11.77
N ILE A 78 5.54 -2.18 -12.88
CA ILE A 78 4.10 -2.25 -13.13
C ILE A 78 3.64 -3.69 -13.40
N PHE A 79 4.47 -4.53 -14.02
CA PHE A 79 4.19 -5.96 -14.16
C PHE A 79 4.18 -6.65 -12.79
N GLN A 80 5.17 -6.38 -11.94
CA GLN A 80 5.26 -6.94 -10.59
C GLN A 80 4.09 -6.50 -9.69
N GLU A 81 3.73 -5.21 -9.70
CA GLU A 81 2.59 -4.67 -8.94
C GLU A 81 1.25 -5.28 -9.34
N ASN A 82 1.15 -5.80 -10.57
CA ASN A 82 -0.06 -6.44 -11.10
C ASN A 82 0.04 -7.97 -11.12
N ASP A 83 1.07 -8.58 -10.51
CA ASP A 83 1.32 -10.02 -10.51
C ASP A 83 1.40 -10.64 -11.93
N LEU A 84 2.11 -9.97 -12.85
CA LEU A 84 2.27 -10.38 -14.25
C LEU A 84 3.71 -10.77 -14.60
N ASP A 85 3.85 -11.75 -15.49
CA ASP A 85 5.15 -12.18 -16.01
C ASP A 85 5.71 -11.16 -17.00
N TYR A 86 6.84 -10.53 -16.65
CA TYR A 86 7.53 -9.58 -17.52
C TYR A 86 8.39 -10.29 -18.56
N GLU A 87 8.15 -9.99 -19.83
CA GLU A 87 9.01 -10.42 -20.95
C GLU A 87 9.28 -9.24 -21.88
N HIS A 88 10.48 -9.17 -22.46
CA HIS A 88 10.84 -8.10 -23.40
C HIS A 88 9.92 -8.05 -24.63
N ASN A 89 9.45 -9.22 -25.08
CA ASN A 89 8.44 -9.37 -26.11
C ASN A 89 7.16 -9.83 -25.44
N THR A 90 6.28 -8.90 -25.12
CA THR A 90 5.01 -9.20 -24.46
C THR A 90 3.93 -9.50 -25.47
N ILE A 91 3.18 -10.57 -25.24
CA ILE A 91 1.99 -10.92 -26.03
C ILE A 91 0.76 -10.63 -25.19
N ILE A 92 -0.16 -9.82 -25.72
CA ILE A 92 -1.46 -9.57 -25.10
C ILE A 92 -2.54 -10.13 -26.02
N ARG A 93 -3.30 -11.09 -25.51
CA ARG A 93 -4.37 -11.76 -26.24
C ARG A 93 -5.72 -11.53 -25.58
N ARG A 94 -6.69 -11.06 -26.35
CA ARG A 94 -8.10 -10.94 -25.97
C ARG A 94 -8.91 -11.98 -26.72
N GLU A 95 -9.70 -12.75 -25.99
CA GLU A 95 -10.63 -13.72 -26.58
C GLU A 95 -12.08 -13.37 -26.21
N ILE A 96 -12.99 -13.55 -27.16
CA ILE A 96 -14.44 -13.46 -26.96
C ILE A 96 -15.02 -14.80 -27.40
N LEU A 97 -15.56 -15.55 -26.45
CA LEU A 97 -16.14 -16.86 -26.68
C LEU A 97 -17.57 -16.73 -27.25
N PRO A 98 -18.08 -17.77 -27.94
CA PRO A 98 -19.51 -17.88 -28.22
C PRO A 98 -20.33 -17.74 -26.93
N GLY A 99 -21.33 -16.85 -26.94
CA GLY A 99 -22.09 -16.48 -25.74
C GLY A 99 -21.54 -15.28 -24.96
N GLY A 100 -20.46 -14.63 -25.42
CA GLY A 100 -20.05 -13.29 -24.98
C GLY A 100 -19.11 -13.23 -23.78
N LYS A 101 -18.78 -14.38 -23.18
CA LYS A 101 -17.75 -14.42 -22.13
C LYS A 101 -16.40 -14.07 -22.74
N SER A 102 -15.74 -13.06 -22.19
CA SER A 102 -14.43 -12.60 -22.66
C SER A 102 -13.30 -13.02 -21.70
N ARG A 103 -12.14 -13.36 -22.25
CA ARG A 103 -10.91 -13.72 -21.53
C ARG A 103 -9.76 -12.85 -22.03
N ALA A 104 -8.78 -12.62 -21.17
CA ALA A 104 -7.56 -11.90 -21.51
C ALA A 104 -6.35 -12.65 -20.98
N PHE A 105 -5.24 -12.52 -21.70
CA PHE A 105 -3.97 -13.12 -21.37
C PHE A 105 -2.84 -12.13 -21.61
N VAL A 106 -1.84 -12.15 -20.74
CA VAL A 106 -0.55 -11.47 -20.91
C VAL A 106 0.51 -12.56 -20.75
N ASN A 107 1.32 -12.82 -21.78
CA ASN A 107 2.35 -13.87 -21.78
C ASN A 107 1.80 -15.25 -21.32
N ASP A 108 0.65 -15.64 -21.88
CA ASP A 108 -0.10 -16.86 -21.54
C ASP A 108 -0.67 -16.95 -20.11
N THR A 109 -0.40 -15.97 -19.25
CA THR A 109 -1.03 -15.83 -17.93
C THR A 109 -2.41 -15.17 -18.04
N PRO A 110 -3.49 -15.77 -17.49
CA PRO A 110 -4.83 -15.19 -17.55
C PRO A 110 -4.94 -13.95 -16.66
N VAL A 111 -5.51 -12.88 -17.20
CA VAL A 111 -5.60 -11.57 -16.51
C VAL A 111 -7.00 -10.99 -16.49
N SER A 112 -7.22 -10.10 -15.54
CA SER A 112 -8.41 -9.24 -15.45
C SER A 112 -8.36 -8.08 -16.46
N LEU A 113 -9.53 -7.48 -16.72
CA LEU A 113 -9.60 -6.28 -17.55
C LEU A 113 -8.88 -5.09 -16.91
N THR A 114 -8.92 -4.99 -15.58
CA THR A 114 -8.27 -3.93 -14.82
C THR A 114 -6.75 -3.98 -14.93
N GLN A 115 -6.16 -5.19 -14.92
CA GLN A 115 -4.72 -5.36 -15.17
C GLN A 115 -4.33 -4.92 -16.59
N LEU A 116 -5.13 -5.26 -17.61
CA LEU A 116 -4.87 -4.75 -18.98
C LEU A 116 -4.94 -3.22 -19.06
N GLN A 117 -5.94 -2.62 -18.43
CA GLN A 117 -6.10 -1.16 -18.39
C GLN A 117 -4.95 -0.46 -17.67
N ALA A 118 -4.32 -1.11 -16.70
CA ALA A 118 -3.14 -0.59 -16.03
C ALA A 118 -1.90 -0.60 -16.93
N LEU A 119 -1.77 -1.59 -17.83
CA LEU A 119 -0.66 -1.67 -18.80
C LEU A 119 -0.84 -0.76 -20.01
N ALA A 120 -2.08 -0.56 -20.47
CA ALA A 120 -2.40 0.10 -21.73
C ALA A 120 -1.69 1.46 -21.95
N PRO A 121 -1.66 2.41 -20.99
CA PRO A 121 -1.03 3.72 -21.18
C PRO A 121 0.48 3.66 -21.47
N TYR A 122 1.14 2.55 -21.11
CA TYR A 122 2.57 2.34 -21.34
C TYR A 122 2.88 1.68 -22.69
N LEU A 123 1.87 1.12 -23.35
CA LEU A 123 2.03 0.35 -24.59
C LEU A 123 1.61 1.16 -25.81
N VAL A 124 0.43 1.79 -25.73
CA VAL A 124 -0.17 2.51 -26.84
C VAL A 124 -0.97 3.70 -26.32
N ASP A 125 -0.79 4.83 -26.98
CA ASP A 125 -1.55 6.05 -26.76
C ASP A 125 -2.36 6.39 -28.00
N VAL A 126 -3.69 6.35 -27.89
CA VAL A 126 -4.62 6.54 -29.01
C VAL A 126 -5.25 7.93 -28.92
N HIS A 127 -5.17 8.67 -30.02
CA HIS A 127 -5.70 10.01 -30.16
C HIS A 127 -6.69 10.07 -31.31
N SER A 128 -7.97 10.04 -30.95
CA SER A 128 -9.11 10.24 -31.86
C SER A 128 -9.82 11.57 -31.59
N GLN A 129 -10.68 12.00 -32.52
CA GLN A 129 -11.45 13.24 -32.43
C GLN A 129 -12.32 13.35 -31.15
N HIS A 130 -12.59 12.24 -30.46
CA HIS A 130 -13.45 12.18 -29.27
C HIS A 130 -12.74 11.84 -27.95
N GLU A 131 -11.45 11.46 -27.97
CA GLU A 131 -10.72 10.95 -26.78
C GLU A 131 -9.73 11.94 -26.15
N THR A 132 -9.75 13.22 -26.56
CA THR A 132 -8.80 14.26 -26.10
C THR A 132 -9.07 14.78 -24.66
N LEU A 133 -9.42 13.91 -23.72
CA LEU A 133 -9.66 14.27 -22.31
C LEU A 133 -8.37 14.32 -21.49
N GLU A 134 -7.35 13.52 -21.83
CA GLU A 134 -6.12 13.40 -21.04
C GLU A 134 -5.34 14.72 -20.96
N ILE A 135 -5.27 15.49 -22.05
CA ILE A 135 -4.59 16.79 -22.12
C ILE A 135 -5.17 17.83 -21.16
N VAL A 136 -6.44 17.66 -20.78
CA VAL A 136 -7.13 18.57 -19.86
C VAL A 136 -6.80 18.22 -18.40
N SER A 137 -6.27 17.03 -18.14
CA SER A 137 -5.91 16.62 -16.79
C SER A 137 -4.69 17.39 -16.28
N GLU A 138 -4.78 17.90 -15.06
CA GLU A 138 -3.66 18.55 -14.38
C GLU A 138 -2.47 17.61 -14.25
N THR A 139 -2.71 16.31 -14.02
CA THR A 139 -1.67 15.29 -13.88
C THR A 139 -0.81 15.19 -15.13
N PHE A 140 -1.43 15.10 -16.32
CA PHE A 140 -0.69 15.07 -17.59
C PHE A 140 0.03 16.39 -17.86
N GLN A 141 -0.62 17.53 -17.60
CA GLN A 141 -0.01 18.84 -17.81
C GLN A 141 1.24 19.03 -16.92
N MET A 142 1.18 18.58 -15.67
CA MET A 142 2.34 18.58 -14.76
C MET A 142 3.44 17.64 -15.25
N GLU A 143 3.08 16.46 -15.76
CA GLU A 143 4.04 15.53 -16.34
C GLU A 143 4.82 16.14 -17.51
N VAL A 144 4.15 16.90 -18.39
CA VAL A 144 4.81 17.60 -19.51
C VAL A 144 5.85 18.60 -18.99
N ILE A 145 5.50 19.38 -17.97
CA ILE A 145 6.44 20.34 -17.37
C ILE A 145 7.61 19.60 -16.70
N ASP A 146 7.33 18.53 -15.96
CA ASP A 146 8.34 17.75 -15.24
C ASP A 146 9.31 17.03 -16.20
N ALA A 147 8.81 16.54 -17.33
CA ALA A 147 9.66 15.96 -18.37
C ALA A 147 10.62 16.99 -18.96
N LEU A 148 10.13 18.19 -19.27
CA LEU A 148 10.96 19.29 -19.76
C LEU A 148 11.96 19.78 -18.70
N ALA A 149 11.55 19.83 -17.43
CA ALA A 149 12.37 20.26 -16.30
C ALA A 149 13.41 19.21 -15.86
N GLY A 150 13.34 17.98 -16.39
CA GLY A 150 14.23 16.88 -15.97
C GLY A 150 13.99 16.45 -14.52
N ASN A 151 12.74 16.49 -14.05
CA ASN A 151 12.38 16.26 -12.65
C ASN A 151 12.19 14.77 -12.28
N SER A 152 12.46 13.82 -13.18
CA SER A 152 12.17 12.39 -12.96
C SER A 152 12.80 11.83 -11.67
N GLU A 153 14.09 12.09 -11.43
CA GLU A 153 14.78 11.61 -10.24
C GLU A 153 14.36 12.37 -8.97
N LEU A 154 14.14 13.68 -9.06
CA LEU A 154 13.61 14.47 -7.94
C LEU A 154 12.22 14.03 -7.53
N LEU A 155 11.36 13.68 -8.49
CA LEU A 155 10.03 13.15 -8.22
C LEU A 155 10.09 11.78 -7.54
N LYS A 156 11.04 10.90 -7.89
CA LYS A 156 11.24 9.62 -7.19
C LYS A 156 11.65 9.85 -5.74
N VAL A 157 12.61 10.74 -5.50
CA VAL A 157 13.05 11.12 -4.14
C VAL A 157 11.90 11.71 -3.34
N TYR A 158 11.16 12.66 -3.93
CA TYR A 158 10.00 13.28 -3.30
C TYR A 158 8.93 12.24 -2.92
N LYS A 159 8.58 11.33 -3.84
CA LYS A 159 7.57 10.29 -3.58
C LYS A 159 7.98 9.37 -2.43
N SER A 160 9.23 8.92 -2.40
CA SER A 160 9.76 8.10 -1.29
C SER A 160 9.65 8.84 0.04
N GLN A 161 10.12 10.09 0.09
CA GLN A 161 10.05 10.92 1.31
C GLN A 161 8.60 11.17 1.76
N PHE A 162 7.69 11.41 0.81
CA PHE A 162 6.28 11.63 1.11
C PHE A 162 5.58 10.36 1.61
N GLU A 163 5.90 9.19 1.06
CA GLU A 163 5.42 7.90 1.57
C GLU A 163 5.90 7.63 2.99
N ASP A 164 7.18 7.88 3.28
CA ASP A 164 7.74 7.73 4.62
C ASP A 164 7.11 8.71 5.60
N PHE A 165 6.88 9.96 5.18
CA PHE A 165 6.15 10.97 5.95
C PHE A 165 4.72 10.52 6.26
N LYS A 166 4.02 9.93 5.28
CA LYS A 166 2.65 9.42 5.45
C LYS A 166 2.61 8.24 6.42
N LYS A 167 3.47 7.23 6.24
CA LYS A 167 3.58 6.06 7.13
C LYS A 167 3.89 6.48 8.57
N THR A 168 4.86 7.38 8.75
CA THR A 168 5.24 7.94 10.06
C THR A 168 4.07 8.72 10.68
N SER A 169 3.34 9.50 9.88
CA SER A 169 2.17 10.26 10.35
C SER A 169 1.01 9.36 10.79
N GLU A 170 0.75 8.27 10.06
CA GLU A 170 -0.27 7.28 10.41
C GLU A 170 0.12 6.52 11.69
N ALA A 171 1.37 6.07 11.79
CA ALA A 171 1.91 5.43 12.99
C ALA A 171 1.82 6.33 14.23
N LEU A 172 2.21 7.60 14.10
CA LEU A 172 2.09 8.60 15.17
C LEU A 172 0.63 8.82 15.58
N SER A 173 -0.29 8.90 14.61
CA SER A 173 -1.71 9.07 14.90
C SER A 173 -2.26 7.87 15.68
N LYS A 174 -1.84 6.65 15.34
CA LYS A 174 -2.21 5.42 16.04
C LYS A 174 -1.65 5.39 17.46
N LEU A 175 -0.39 5.76 17.66
CA LEU A 175 0.24 5.84 18.98
C LEU A 175 -0.42 6.91 19.87
N LYS A 176 -0.76 8.07 19.32
CA LYS A 176 -1.49 9.11 20.07
C LYS A 176 -2.89 8.65 20.50
N LEU A 177 -3.59 7.92 19.64
CA LEU A 177 -4.88 7.33 19.99
C LEU A 177 -4.74 6.28 21.11
N GLN A 178 -3.73 5.40 20.99
CA GLN A 178 -3.41 4.41 22.03
C GLN A 178 -3.05 5.08 23.36
N LYS A 179 -2.28 6.17 23.33
CA LYS A 179 -1.98 6.97 24.53
C LYS A 179 -3.25 7.57 25.14
N ASP A 180 -4.13 8.20 24.36
CA ASP A 180 -5.37 8.79 24.90
C ASP A 180 -6.28 7.75 25.55
N THR A 181 -6.33 6.53 25.02
CA THR A 181 -7.04 5.42 25.66
C THR A 181 -6.36 4.96 26.93
N ALA A 182 -5.03 4.82 26.94
CA ALA A 182 -4.27 4.35 28.08
C ALA A 182 -4.21 5.38 29.23
N SER A 183 -4.14 6.68 28.91
CA SER A 183 -4.04 7.75 29.90
C SER A 183 -5.29 7.90 30.76
N LYS A 184 -6.48 7.51 30.25
CA LYS A 184 -7.74 7.55 31.02
C LYS A 184 -7.73 6.59 32.21
N GLU A 185 -6.97 5.51 32.11
CA GLU A 185 -6.83 4.51 33.17
C GLU A 185 -5.49 4.62 33.91
N LEU A 186 -4.53 5.40 33.37
CA LEU A 186 -3.17 5.48 33.90
C LEU A 186 -3.12 5.99 35.33
N ASP A 187 -3.79 7.11 35.64
CA ASP A 187 -3.78 7.69 36.98
C ASP A 187 -4.32 6.70 38.03
N TYR A 188 -5.40 5.99 37.65
CA TYR A 188 -6.00 4.97 38.50
C TYR A 188 -5.10 3.73 38.67
N ASN A 189 -4.56 3.20 37.57
CA ASN A 189 -3.68 2.03 37.60
C ASN A 189 -2.35 2.34 38.33
N THR A 190 -1.81 3.54 38.16
CA THR A 190 -0.60 4.00 38.86
C THR A 190 -0.85 4.12 40.35
N PHE A 191 -2.01 4.65 40.76
CA PHE A 191 -2.40 4.70 42.17
C PHE A 191 -2.49 3.30 42.79
N LEU A 192 -3.17 2.36 42.11
CA LEU A 192 -3.28 0.97 42.58
C LEU A 192 -1.92 0.26 42.64
N TYR A 193 -1.08 0.45 41.61
CA TYR A 193 0.27 -0.13 41.58
C TYR A 193 1.12 0.38 42.74
N ASN A 194 1.14 1.69 42.99
CA ASN A 194 1.91 2.28 44.09
C ASN A 194 1.44 1.80 45.46
N GLU A 195 0.13 1.59 45.64
CA GLU A 195 -0.44 1.05 46.88
C GLU A 195 0.02 -0.40 47.13
N LEU A 196 0.01 -1.27 46.10
CA LEU A 196 0.50 -2.65 46.21
C LEU A 196 2.01 -2.72 46.41
N GLN A 197 2.77 -1.86 45.71
CA GLN A 197 4.22 -1.78 45.84
C GLN A 197 4.64 -1.36 47.26
N GLN A 198 3.94 -0.40 47.86
CA GLN A 198 4.18 0.03 49.25
C GLN A 198 3.90 -1.08 50.27
N ALA A 199 2.94 -1.97 49.98
CA ALA A 199 2.61 -3.11 50.83
C ALA A 199 3.69 -4.21 50.85
N ASN A 200 4.61 -4.21 49.87
CA ASN A 200 5.79 -5.09 49.82
C ASN A 200 5.43 -6.59 49.97
N LEU A 201 4.43 -7.02 49.21
CA LEU A 201 3.76 -8.33 49.33
C LEU A 201 4.71 -9.53 49.24
N LYS A 202 5.80 -9.43 48.47
CA LYS A 202 6.79 -10.50 48.31
C LYS A 202 7.52 -10.89 49.60
N LYS A 203 7.45 -10.06 50.64
CA LYS A 203 8.06 -10.30 51.95
C LYS A 203 7.07 -10.74 53.03
N LEU A 204 5.78 -10.87 52.69
CA LEU A 204 4.72 -11.19 53.63
C LEU A 204 4.27 -12.64 53.44
N SER A 205 4.33 -13.44 54.50
CA SER A 205 3.65 -14.73 54.58
C SER A 205 2.37 -14.53 55.40
N GLN A 206 1.21 -14.61 54.75
CA GLN A 206 -0.08 -14.43 55.43
C GLN A 206 -0.28 -15.48 56.52
N GLN A 207 0.05 -16.74 56.24
CA GLN A 207 -0.07 -17.84 57.20
C GLN A 207 0.80 -17.62 58.44
N GLU A 208 2.05 -17.21 58.27
CA GLU A 208 2.95 -16.94 59.41
C GLU A 208 2.44 -15.75 60.26
N LEU A 209 1.91 -14.71 59.62
CA LEU A 209 1.35 -13.55 60.32
C LEU A 209 0.08 -13.91 61.10
N GLU A 210 -0.80 -14.74 60.53
CA GLU A 210 -2.01 -15.23 61.20
C GLU A 210 -1.65 -16.13 62.40
N GLU A 211 -0.69 -17.05 62.24
CA GLU A 211 -0.22 -17.91 63.32
C GLU A 211 0.45 -17.12 64.46
N THR A 212 1.27 -16.14 64.09
CA THR A 212 1.91 -15.22 65.06
C THR A 212 0.85 -14.38 65.78
N TYR A 213 -0.16 -13.89 65.06
CA TYR A 213 -1.27 -13.13 65.65
C TYR A 213 -2.06 -13.96 66.66
N GLU A 214 -2.46 -15.19 66.29
CA GLU A 214 -3.19 -16.08 67.20
C GLU A 214 -2.37 -16.39 68.46
N THR A 215 -1.06 -16.62 68.31
CA THR A 215 -0.18 -16.88 69.45
C THR A 215 -0.07 -15.66 70.37
N LEU A 216 0.18 -14.47 69.82
CA LEU A 216 0.32 -13.23 70.59
C LEU A 216 -1.00 -12.77 71.22
N ASN A 217 -2.12 -12.89 70.50
CA ASN A 217 -3.43 -12.47 70.97
C ASN A 217 -3.95 -13.35 72.12
N ASN A 218 -3.53 -14.62 72.14
CA ASN A 218 -3.88 -15.57 73.20
C ASN A 218 -2.71 -15.83 74.17
N ALA A 219 -1.65 -15.02 74.15
CA ALA A 219 -0.41 -15.28 74.90
C ALA A 219 -0.65 -15.48 76.40
N GLU A 220 -1.48 -14.65 77.04
CA GLU A 220 -1.81 -14.78 78.47
C GLU A 220 -2.50 -16.12 78.79
N ALA A 221 -3.47 -16.51 77.97
CA ALA A 221 -4.18 -17.78 78.15
C ALA A 221 -3.27 -19.00 77.89
N ILE A 222 -2.35 -18.90 76.92
CA ILE A 222 -1.37 -19.95 76.64
C ILE A 222 -0.36 -20.06 77.79
N GLN A 223 0.15 -18.94 78.31
CA GLN A 223 1.04 -18.91 79.48
C GLN A 223 0.37 -19.54 80.70
N GLU A 224 -0.88 -19.17 80.99
CA GLU A 224 -1.64 -19.74 82.11
C GLU A 224 -1.82 -21.25 81.94
N ALA A 225 -2.17 -21.72 80.74
CA ALA A 225 -2.34 -23.15 80.47
C ALA A 225 -1.03 -23.93 80.60
N LEU A 226 0.09 -23.41 80.08
CA LEU A 226 1.41 -24.04 80.16
C LEU A 226 1.94 -24.06 81.60
N ALA A 227 1.78 -22.97 82.36
CA ALA A 227 2.18 -22.91 83.76
C ALA A 227 1.42 -23.93 84.62
N ASN A 228 0.09 -24.03 84.42
CA ASN A 228 -0.75 -25.02 85.08
C ASN A 228 -0.37 -26.45 84.68
N ALA A 229 -0.09 -26.69 83.39
CA ALA A 229 0.36 -28.00 82.91
C ALA A 229 1.72 -28.40 83.52
N ASN A 230 2.66 -27.46 83.60
CA ASN A 230 3.97 -27.68 84.20
C ASN A 230 3.85 -28.04 85.70
N GLN A 231 3.00 -27.31 86.44
CA GLN A 231 2.73 -27.61 87.85
C GLN A 231 2.17 -29.04 88.02
N LEU A 232 1.22 -29.48 87.19
CA LEU A 232 0.64 -30.82 87.27
C LEU A 232 1.66 -31.95 86.95
N LEU A 233 2.67 -31.65 86.14
CA LEU A 233 3.68 -32.63 85.74
C LEU A 233 4.83 -32.73 86.75
N ASP A 234 5.39 -31.60 87.19
CA ASP A 234 6.70 -31.54 87.85
C ASP A 234 6.70 -30.99 89.30
N GLU A 235 5.54 -30.85 89.94
CA GLU A 235 5.48 -30.41 91.34
C GLU A 235 6.15 -31.40 92.30
N GLU A 236 7.13 -30.93 93.10
CA GLU A 236 8.10 -31.74 93.85
C GLU A 236 7.52 -32.81 94.81
N GLN A 237 6.23 -32.69 95.19
CA GLN A 237 5.60 -33.61 96.16
C GLN A 237 4.39 -34.39 95.60
N ILE A 238 3.78 -33.96 94.49
CA ILE A 238 2.51 -34.52 93.99
C ILE A 238 2.51 -34.67 92.45
N GLY A 239 3.54 -34.18 91.75
CA GLY A 239 3.64 -34.22 90.30
C GLY A 239 3.47 -35.63 89.72
N SER A 240 2.74 -35.71 88.61
CA SER A 240 2.50 -36.99 87.93
C SER A 240 3.80 -37.67 87.49
N LEU A 241 4.85 -36.90 87.18
CA LEU A 241 6.16 -37.43 86.84
C LEU A 241 6.89 -38.03 88.05
N GLN A 242 6.85 -37.36 89.20
CA GLN A 242 7.46 -37.83 90.43
C GLN A 242 6.77 -39.09 90.95
N THR A 243 5.45 -39.10 90.96
CA THR A 243 4.66 -40.29 91.34
C THR A 243 4.87 -41.47 90.37
N ALA A 244 5.03 -41.22 89.08
CA ALA A 244 5.41 -42.24 88.10
C ALA A 244 6.83 -42.78 88.37
N LYS A 245 7.81 -41.92 88.68
CA LYS A 245 9.18 -42.32 89.04
C LYS A 245 9.20 -43.20 90.29
N GLU A 246 8.39 -42.90 91.31
CA GLU A 246 8.23 -43.72 92.51
C GLU A 246 7.62 -45.08 92.20
N ALA A 247 6.55 -45.12 91.39
CA ALA A 247 5.95 -46.36 90.92
C ALA A 247 6.96 -47.21 90.13
N ARG A 248 7.81 -46.60 89.30
CA ARG A 248 8.91 -47.27 88.59
C ARG A 248 9.91 -47.90 89.57
N VAL A 249 10.26 -47.23 90.67
CA VAL A 249 11.16 -47.79 91.70
C VAL A 249 10.51 -49.01 92.37
N LEU A 250 9.22 -48.94 92.71
CA LEU A 250 8.50 -50.07 93.32
C LEU A 250 8.41 -51.27 92.36
N LEU A 251 8.07 -51.04 91.09
CA LEU A 251 8.08 -52.08 90.07
C LEU A 251 9.50 -52.64 89.85
N GLY A 252 10.52 -51.80 89.98
CA GLY A 252 11.93 -52.21 89.86
C GLY A 252 12.37 -53.20 90.93
N ARG A 253 11.80 -53.12 92.14
CA ARG A 253 12.05 -54.10 93.23
C ARG A 253 11.47 -55.47 92.95
N ILE A 254 10.42 -55.55 92.13
CA ILE A 254 9.72 -56.80 91.84
C ILE A 254 9.95 -57.37 90.43
N LYS A 255 10.66 -56.62 89.56
CA LYS A 255 10.85 -56.99 88.15
C LYS A 255 11.55 -58.34 87.98
N GLU A 256 12.45 -58.71 88.89
CA GLU A 256 13.21 -59.96 88.82
C GLU A 256 12.38 -61.20 89.21
N PHE A 257 11.23 -61.01 89.85
CA PHE A 257 10.37 -62.12 90.26
C PHE A 257 9.49 -62.67 89.12
N SER A 258 9.26 -61.93 88.03
CA SER A 258 8.47 -62.39 86.88
C SER A 258 8.62 -61.51 85.64
N LYS A 259 8.67 -62.13 84.46
CA LYS A 259 8.63 -61.43 83.15
C LYS A 259 7.41 -60.51 82.99
N LYS A 260 6.30 -60.78 83.68
CA LYS A 260 5.12 -59.90 83.67
C LYS A 260 5.41 -58.55 84.34
N PHE A 261 6.16 -58.55 85.44
CA PHE A 261 6.54 -57.32 86.15
C PHE A 261 7.66 -56.57 85.43
N GLU A 262 8.58 -57.28 84.80
CA GLU A 262 9.60 -56.70 83.91
C GLU A 262 8.97 -55.91 82.75
N GLY A 263 7.95 -56.48 82.08
CA GLY A 263 7.22 -55.77 81.01
C GLY A 263 6.47 -54.52 81.49
N LEU A 264 5.90 -54.54 82.71
CA LEU A 264 5.26 -53.36 83.31
C LEU A 264 6.29 -52.26 83.63
N TRP A 265 7.45 -52.65 84.17
CA TRP A 265 8.53 -51.71 84.48
C TRP A 265 9.08 -51.03 83.22
N GLN A 266 9.33 -51.79 82.14
CA GLN A 266 9.84 -51.24 80.88
C GLN A 266 8.86 -50.22 80.26
N ARG A 267 7.56 -50.55 80.23
CA ARG A 267 6.53 -49.63 79.72
C ARG A 267 6.46 -48.35 80.53
N LEU A 268 6.43 -48.45 81.86
CA LEU A 268 6.40 -47.29 82.73
C LEU A 268 7.68 -46.43 82.59
N ASN A 269 8.84 -47.07 82.43
CA ASN A 269 10.09 -46.35 82.20
C ASN A 269 10.08 -45.57 80.88
N SER A 270 9.56 -46.16 79.80
CA SER A 270 9.42 -45.46 78.51
C SER A 270 8.47 -44.28 78.61
N THR A 271 7.34 -44.43 79.30
CA THR A 271 6.38 -43.33 79.52
C THR A 271 6.98 -42.21 80.36
N ILE A 272 7.80 -42.52 81.36
CA ILE A 272 8.49 -41.50 82.16
C ILE A 272 9.44 -40.67 81.30
N ILE A 273 10.18 -41.29 80.39
CA ILE A 273 11.07 -40.56 79.47
C ILE A 273 10.26 -39.61 78.57
N GLU A 274 9.16 -40.10 77.98
CA GLU A 274 8.27 -39.26 77.16
C GLU A 274 7.66 -38.10 77.97
N MET A 275 7.26 -38.35 79.22
CA MET A 275 6.73 -37.31 80.10
C MET A 275 7.82 -36.30 80.50
N GLU A 276 9.07 -36.73 80.66
CA GLU A 276 10.23 -35.84 80.88
C GLU A 276 10.45 -34.91 79.68
N ASP A 277 10.39 -35.45 78.47
CA ASP A 277 10.55 -34.67 77.24
C ASP A 277 9.41 -33.65 77.06
N ILE A 278 8.15 -34.08 77.24
CA ILE A 278 6.98 -33.18 77.17
C ILE A 278 7.03 -32.09 78.24
N ALA A 279 7.40 -32.43 79.48
CA ALA A 279 7.53 -31.44 80.55
C ALA A 279 8.63 -30.42 80.25
N ALA A 280 9.77 -30.88 79.71
CA ALA A 280 10.84 -30.00 79.27
C ALA A 280 10.39 -29.06 78.13
N GLU A 281 9.67 -29.57 77.13
CA GLU A 281 9.13 -28.74 76.05
C GLU A 281 8.08 -27.74 76.54
N ILE A 282 7.18 -28.14 77.46
CA ILE A 282 6.20 -27.23 78.08
C ILE A 282 6.93 -26.09 78.80
N ASN A 283 7.97 -26.42 79.56
CA ASN A 283 8.72 -25.41 80.31
C ASN A 283 9.46 -24.45 79.37
N ILE A 284 10.12 -24.96 78.32
CA ILE A 284 10.77 -24.14 77.30
C ILE A 284 9.77 -23.21 76.60
N ASN A 285 8.59 -23.72 76.22
CA ASN A 285 7.57 -22.89 75.57
C ASN A 285 6.95 -21.87 76.53
N ALA A 286 6.77 -22.21 77.81
CA ALA A 286 6.26 -21.29 78.83
C ALA A 286 7.22 -20.11 79.06
N GLU A 287 8.53 -20.35 79.01
CA GLU A 287 9.56 -19.31 79.14
C GLU A 287 9.66 -18.43 77.87
N ASN A 288 9.38 -18.98 76.69
CA ASN A 288 9.54 -18.28 75.41
C ASN A 288 8.31 -17.47 74.97
N ILE A 289 7.12 -17.78 75.49
CA ILE A 289 5.92 -16.99 75.17
C ILE A 289 5.99 -15.70 75.98
N GLU A 290 6.16 -14.58 75.30
CA GLU A 290 6.10 -13.24 75.88
C GLU A 290 4.87 -12.51 75.33
N ALA A 291 4.06 -11.94 76.22
CA ALA A 291 2.99 -11.05 75.81
C ALA A 291 3.63 -9.71 75.37
N ASP A 292 3.82 -9.53 74.06
CA ASP A 292 4.32 -8.30 73.46
C ASP A 292 3.18 -7.52 72.77
N PRO A 293 2.61 -6.50 73.44
CA PRO A 293 1.53 -5.71 72.87
C PRO A 293 1.94 -4.89 71.64
N GLU A 294 3.22 -4.49 71.54
CA GLU A 294 3.72 -3.69 70.43
C GLU A 294 3.85 -4.56 69.17
N MET A 295 4.38 -5.76 69.32
CA MET A 295 4.46 -6.73 68.23
C MET A 295 3.07 -7.20 67.79
N LEU A 296 2.14 -7.45 68.72
CA LEU A 296 0.74 -7.78 68.40
C LEU A 296 0.08 -6.68 67.57
N PHE A 297 0.28 -5.41 67.95
CA PHE A 297 -0.23 -4.27 67.21
C PHE A 297 0.34 -4.22 65.78
N GLN A 298 1.66 -4.38 65.62
CA GLN A 298 2.32 -4.38 64.32
C GLN A 298 1.86 -5.52 63.41
N VAL A 299 1.69 -6.73 63.95
CA VAL A 299 1.19 -7.89 63.20
C VAL A 299 -0.27 -7.67 62.78
N ASN A 300 -1.10 -7.15 63.68
CA ASN A 300 -2.50 -6.83 63.37
C ASN A 300 -2.61 -5.75 62.28
N GLU A 301 -1.81 -4.68 62.35
CA GLU A 301 -1.80 -3.65 61.31
C GLU A 301 -1.44 -4.22 59.93
N LYS A 302 -0.44 -5.10 59.86
CA LYS A 302 -0.05 -5.79 58.61
C LYS A 302 -1.17 -6.68 58.08
N LEU A 303 -1.83 -7.46 58.93
CA LEU A 303 -2.96 -8.30 58.54
C LEU A 303 -4.15 -7.46 58.05
N GLN A 304 -4.49 -6.38 58.76
CA GLN A 304 -5.56 -5.46 58.35
C GLN A 304 -5.27 -4.79 57.01
N MET A 305 -4.01 -4.38 56.77
CA MET A 305 -3.59 -3.86 55.46
C MET A 305 -3.78 -4.92 54.37
N LEU A 306 -3.34 -6.15 54.62
CA LEU A 306 -3.42 -7.26 53.66
C LEU A 306 -4.87 -7.61 53.32
N TYR A 307 -5.75 -7.72 54.31
CA TYR A 307 -7.19 -7.95 54.09
C TYR A 307 -7.87 -6.81 53.33
N LYS A 308 -7.52 -5.54 53.61
CA LYS A 308 -8.04 -4.40 52.86
C LYS A 308 -7.63 -4.45 51.39
N LEU A 309 -6.38 -4.81 51.09
CA LEU A 309 -5.91 -4.98 49.72
C LEU A 309 -6.62 -6.15 49.02
N GLN A 310 -6.75 -7.30 49.69
CA GLN A 310 -7.50 -8.45 49.18
C GLN A 310 -8.95 -8.09 48.86
N GLN A 311 -9.63 -7.37 49.75
CA GLN A 311 -11.00 -6.92 49.54
C GLN A 311 -11.11 -5.93 48.38
N LYS A 312 -10.19 -4.94 48.31
CA LYS A 312 -10.18 -3.92 47.25
C LYS A 312 -9.96 -4.52 45.86
N HIS A 313 -9.12 -5.53 45.77
CA HIS A 313 -8.80 -6.23 44.52
C HIS A 313 -9.66 -7.48 44.28
N ALA A 314 -10.58 -7.80 45.20
CA ALA A 314 -11.48 -8.95 45.15
C ALA A 314 -10.75 -10.30 44.97
N VAL A 315 -9.66 -10.50 45.73
CA VAL A 315 -8.81 -11.70 45.71
C VAL A 315 -8.71 -12.31 47.11
N SER A 316 -8.25 -13.56 47.17
CA SER A 316 -8.24 -14.35 48.41
C SER A 316 -6.84 -14.74 48.90
N SER A 317 -5.80 -14.43 48.12
CA SER A 317 -4.42 -14.81 48.42
C SER A 317 -3.42 -13.70 48.10
N VAL A 318 -2.25 -13.76 48.73
CA VAL A 318 -1.12 -12.86 48.45
C VAL A 318 -0.55 -13.11 47.06
N GLU A 319 -0.52 -14.36 46.58
CA GLU A 319 -0.05 -14.67 45.23
C GLU A 319 -0.93 -14.03 44.14
N GLU A 320 -2.25 -13.97 44.35
CA GLU A 320 -3.16 -13.27 43.44
C GLU A 320 -2.92 -11.76 43.45
N LEU A 321 -2.64 -11.14 44.61
CA LEU A 321 -2.28 -9.72 44.68
C LEU A 321 -0.96 -9.44 43.94
N ILE A 322 0.04 -10.30 44.06
CA ILE A 322 1.33 -10.16 43.34
C ILE A 322 1.10 -10.23 41.82
N LYS A 323 0.24 -11.14 41.33
CA LYS A 323 -0.10 -11.18 39.90
C LYS A 323 -0.78 -9.90 39.42
N ILE A 324 -1.61 -9.29 40.27
CA ILE A 324 -2.25 -8.00 39.96
C ILE A 324 -1.21 -6.88 39.94
N GLU A 325 -0.27 -6.86 40.88
CA GLU A 325 0.84 -5.91 40.92
C GLU A 325 1.66 -5.98 39.62
N GLU A 326 2.05 -7.18 39.19
CA GLU A 326 2.81 -7.41 37.94
C GLU A 326 2.02 -6.97 36.70
N ALA A 327 0.71 -7.26 36.64
CA ALA A 327 -0.14 -6.84 35.53
C ALA A 327 -0.35 -5.32 35.48
N LEU A 328 -0.42 -4.65 36.64
CA LEU A 328 -0.50 -3.20 36.73
C LEU A 328 0.84 -2.55 36.35
N GLU A 329 1.97 -3.12 36.79
CA GLU A 329 3.31 -2.67 36.42
C GLU A 329 3.48 -2.68 34.90
N GLU A 330 3.10 -3.76 34.22
CA GLU A 330 3.17 -3.87 32.77
C GLU A 330 2.34 -2.77 32.08
N LYS A 331 1.10 -2.55 32.52
CA LYS A 331 0.22 -1.52 31.96
C LYS A 331 0.76 -0.10 32.15
N VAL A 332 1.32 0.20 33.32
CA VAL A 332 1.93 1.49 33.63
C VAL A 332 3.18 1.71 32.77
N ASN A 333 4.05 0.71 32.68
CA ASN A 333 5.28 0.78 31.89
C ASN A 333 5.03 0.93 30.38
N ILE A 334 4.04 0.21 29.82
CA ILE A 334 3.63 0.39 28.43
C ILE A 334 3.22 1.84 28.18
N THR A 335 2.41 2.42 29.08
CA THR A 335 1.90 3.78 28.90
C THR A 335 3.00 4.83 29.01
N LEU A 336 3.95 4.65 29.93
CA LEU A 336 5.12 5.52 30.07
C LEU A 336 6.06 5.45 28.85
N GLY A 337 6.24 4.25 28.28
CA GLY A 337 7.02 4.05 27.05
C GLY A 337 6.41 4.68 25.80
N LEU A 338 5.08 4.89 25.77
CA LEU A 338 4.41 5.55 24.65
C LEU A 338 4.85 7.01 24.48
N ASP A 339 5.18 7.72 25.57
CA ASP A 339 5.60 9.12 25.49
C ASP A 339 6.94 9.30 24.79
N GLU A 340 7.91 8.45 25.12
CA GLU A 340 9.20 8.44 24.46
C GLU A 340 9.06 8.07 22.97
N GLN A 341 8.25 7.04 22.66
CA GLN A 341 7.97 6.64 21.28
C GLN A 341 7.29 7.76 20.49
N ILE A 342 6.28 8.41 21.07
CA ILE A 342 5.59 9.55 20.45
C ILE A 342 6.58 10.68 20.17
N GLY A 343 7.43 11.05 21.15
CA GLY A 343 8.46 12.07 20.96
C GLY A 343 9.44 11.76 19.83
N ASN A 344 9.87 10.49 19.72
CA ASN A 344 10.73 10.03 18.63
C ASN A 344 10.03 10.12 17.27
N PHE A 345 8.78 9.65 17.16
CA PHE A 345 7.99 9.74 15.93
C PHE A 345 7.64 11.18 15.54
N GLU A 346 7.41 12.08 16.50
CA GLU A 346 7.21 13.51 16.24
C GLU A 346 8.45 14.16 15.64
N LYS A 347 9.63 13.87 16.21
CA LYS A 347 10.92 14.35 15.69
C LYS A 347 11.17 13.82 14.28
N GLN A 348 10.96 12.52 14.06
CA GLN A 348 11.12 11.89 12.74
C GLN A 348 10.14 12.49 11.71
N LYS A 349 8.86 12.67 12.09
CA LYS A 349 7.85 13.32 11.24
C LYS A 349 8.25 14.74 10.86
N SER A 350 8.80 15.51 11.81
CA SER A 350 9.27 16.88 11.56
C SER A 350 10.44 16.89 10.56
N GLN A 351 11.43 16.02 10.75
CA GLN A 351 12.57 15.87 9.85
C GLN A 351 12.14 15.46 8.43
N LEU A 352 11.28 14.45 8.32
CA LEU A 352 10.72 14.00 7.04
C LEU A 352 9.90 15.10 6.37
N ARG A 353 9.13 15.89 7.13
CA ARG A 353 8.39 17.04 6.60
C ARG A 353 9.33 18.07 6.01
N GLU A 354 10.39 18.43 6.71
CA GLU A 354 11.37 19.41 6.25
C GLU A 354 12.10 18.94 5.00
N SER A 355 12.56 17.68 4.96
CA SER A 355 13.23 17.12 3.78
C SER A 355 12.28 17.04 2.58
N THR A 356 11.03 16.60 2.80
CA THR A 356 10.01 16.51 1.74
C THR A 356 9.66 17.89 1.18
N LEU A 357 9.56 18.91 2.05
CA LEU A 357 9.29 20.28 1.65
C LEU A 357 10.45 20.88 0.83
N LYS A 358 11.70 20.65 1.23
CA LYS A 358 12.88 21.08 0.46
C LYS A 358 12.87 20.52 -0.96
N THR A 359 12.60 19.22 -1.10
CA THR A 359 12.48 18.58 -2.42
C THR A 359 11.31 19.15 -3.23
N ALA A 360 10.18 19.44 -2.58
CA ALA A 360 9.02 20.06 -3.24
C ALA A 360 9.31 21.49 -3.73
N GLU A 361 10.04 22.29 -2.95
CA GLU A 361 10.48 23.64 -3.33
C GLU A 361 11.45 23.60 -4.52
N GLU A 362 12.35 22.60 -4.57
CA GLU A 362 13.23 22.38 -5.72
C GLU A 362 12.43 22.02 -6.99
N LEU A 363 11.45 21.11 -6.87
CA LEU A 363 10.53 20.78 -7.96
C LEU A 363 9.80 22.03 -8.48
N HIS A 364 9.24 22.85 -7.57
CA HIS A 364 8.55 24.08 -7.92
C HIS A 364 9.46 25.04 -8.70
N LYS A 365 10.69 25.26 -8.21
CA LYS A 365 11.66 26.14 -8.86
C LYS A 365 12.00 25.67 -10.28
N LYS A 366 12.29 24.37 -10.46
CA LYS A 366 12.60 23.80 -11.77
C LYS A 366 11.41 23.89 -12.74
N ARG A 367 10.18 23.70 -12.25
CA ARG A 367 8.96 23.89 -13.05
C ARG A 367 8.79 25.33 -13.51
N MET A 368 9.00 26.30 -12.61
CA MET A 368 8.95 27.72 -12.96
C MET A 368 9.99 28.12 -14.01
N GLU A 369 11.18 27.52 -13.99
CA GLU A 369 12.22 27.72 -15.00
C GLU A 369 11.88 27.05 -16.35
N ALA A 370 11.20 25.90 -16.33
CA ALA A 370 10.81 25.16 -17.53
C ALA A 370 9.59 25.76 -18.25
N ILE A 371 8.64 26.36 -17.53
CA ILE A 371 7.38 26.90 -18.08
C ILE A 371 7.61 27.89 -19.25
N PRO A 372 8.50 28.90 -19.15
CA PRO A 372 8.76 29.82 -20.26
C PRO A 372 9.32 29.12 -21.51
N ILE A 373 10.15 28.09 -21.32
CA ILE A 373 10.74 27.30 -22.41
C ILE A 373 9.65 26.47 -23.09
N LEU A 374 8.79 25.80 -22.30
CA LEU A 374 7.65 25.03 -22.79
C LEU A 374 6.72 25.93 -23.61
N LYS A 375 6.32 27.07 -23.02
CA LYS A 375 5.45 28.05 -23.65
C LYS A 375 5.97 28.46 -25.02
N LYS A 376 7.25 28.87 -25.11
CA LYS A 376 7.88 29.29 -26.36
C LYS A 376 7.88 28.16 -27.40
N LYS A 377 8.30 26.95 -27.03
CA LYS A 377 8.32 25.78 -27.94
C LYS A 377 6.92 25.45 -28.49
N LEU A 378 5.89 25.48 -27.64
CA LEU A 378 4.52 25.20 -28.06
C LEU A 378 3.98 26.29 -29.00
N GLU A 379 4.16 27.57 -28.67
CA GLU A 379 3.69 28.69 -29.50
C GLU A 379 4.39 28.71 -30.87
N GLU A 380 5.71 28.47 -30.91
CA GLU A 380 6.48 28.37 -32.16
C GLU A 380 6.02 27.19 -33.03
N MET A 381 5.66 26.05 -32.42
CA MET A 381 5.18 24.87 -33.14
C MET A 381 3.74 25.03 -33.64
N LEU A 382 2.91 25.80 -32.94
CA LEU A 382 1.52 26.06 -33.35
C LEU A 382 1.39 27.06 -34.49
N PHE A 383 2.38 27.95 -34.67
CA PHE A 383 2.41 28.90 -35.77
C PHE A 383 2.26 28.22 -37.17
N PRO A 384 3.13 27.27 -37.57
CA PRO A 384 3.00 26.56 -38.84
C PRO A 384 1.80 25.61 -38.89
N LEU A 385 1.19 25.28 -37.74
CA LEU A 385 -0.03 24.48 -37.65
C LEU A 385 -1.30 25.32 -37.86
N GLY A 386 -1.18 26.57 -38.31
CA GLY A 386 -2.33 27.44 -38.58
C GLY A 386 -2.98 28.03 -37.33
N LEU A 387 -2.20 28.17 -36.26
CA LEU A 387 -2.58 28.82 -35.00
C LEU A 387 -1.56 29.94 -34.66
N PRO A 388 -1.40 30.96 -35.52
CA PRO A 388 -0.32 31.96 -35.38
C PRO A 388 -0.48 32.89 -34.17
N ASN A 389 -1.70 32.98 -33.60
CA ASN A 389 -2.01 33.80 -32.43
C ASN A 389 -2.24 32.96 -31.17
N ALA A 390 -1.90 31.66 -31.21
CA ALA A 390 -2.02 30.80 -30.04
C ALA A 390 -1.10 31.29 -28.92
N GLN A 391 -1.64 31.40 -27.71
CA GLN A 391 -0.90 31.76 -26.52
C GLN A 391 -1.25 30.85 -25.36
N PHE A 392 -0.24 30.48 -24.58
CA PHE A 392 -0.41 29.73 -23.34
C PHE A 392 -0.14 30.59 -22.10
N GLN A 393 -0.92 30.35 -21.06
CA GLN A 393 -0.72 30.92 -19.73
C GLN A 393 -0.73 29.78 -18.72
N PHE A 394 0.43 29.55 -18.10
CA PHE A 394 0.62 28.55 -17.06
C PHE A 394 0.60 29.27 -15.71
N GLU A 395 -0.36 28.92 -14.86
CA GLU A 395 -0.46 29.41 -13.49
C GLU A 395 -0.08 28.29 -12.54
N LEU A 396 1.16 28.31 -12.05
CA LEU A 396 1.69 27.35 -11.09
C LEU A 396 1.62 27.92 -9.68
N ILE A 397 0.75 27.37 -8.85
CA ILE A 397 0.51 27.83 -7.47
C ILE A 397 1.06 26.79 -6.50
N SER A 398 2.09 27.17 -5.74
CA SER A 398 2.62 26.33 -4.67
C SER A 398 1.73 26.41 -3.43
N SER A 399 1.48 25.26 -2.79
CA SER A 399 0.76 25.16 -1.52
C SER A 399 1.65 24.60 -0.40
N LYS A 400 1.12 24.51 0.82
CA LYS A 400 1.80 23.82 1.94
C LYS A 400 1.36 22.36 2.09
N GLU A 401 0.43 21.91 1.25
CA GLU A 401 -0.11 20.56 1.28
C GLU A 401 0.67 19.67 0.33
N PHE A 402 1.11 18.51 0.82
CA PHE A 402 1.79 17.53 -0.01
C PHE A 402 0.77 16.78 -0.87
N LYS A 403 1.06 16.70 -2.17
CA LYS A 403 0.36 15.89 -3.17
C LYS A 403 1.32 14.83 -3.71
N ASN A 404 0.83 13.90 -4.53
CA ASN A 404 1.66 12.82 -5.09
C ASN A 404 2.81 13.31 -6.01
N ASN A 405 2.76 14.56 -6.47
CA ASN A 405 3.71 15.17 -7.41
C ASN A 405 4.32 16.48 -6.88
N GLY A 406 4.38 16.68 -5.57
CA GLY A 406 4.90 17.91 -4.97
C GLY A 406 3.80 18.70 -4.27
N THR A 407 3.99 20.01 -4.12
CA THR A 407 3.02 20.89 -3.46
C THR A 407 2.27 21.82 -4.43
N ASP A 408 2.59 21.73 -5.72
CA ASP A 408 2.08 22.63 -6.74
C ASP A 408 0.68 22.26 -7.22
N THR A 409 -0.05 23.27 -7.67
CA THR A 409 -1.27 23.15 -8.46
C THR A 409 -1.06 23.89 -9.77
N LEU A 410 -1.39 23.26 -10.88
CA LEU A 410 -1.26 23.89 -12.19
C LEU A 410 -2.61 24.20 -12.79
N GLN A 411 -2.77 25.43 -13.25
CA GLN A 411 -3.86 25.84 -14.12
C GLN A 411 -3.31 26.27 -15.48
N LEU A 412 -3.62 25.48 -16.51
CA LEU A 412 -3.25 25.77 -17.89
C LEU A 412 -4.40 26.47 -18.62
N LEU A 413 -4.15 27.72 -19.00
CA LEU A 413 -5.06 28.54 -19.80
C LEU A 413 -4.50 28.76 -21.21
N PHE A 414 -5.41 28.90 -22.16
CA PHE A 414 -5.09 29.01 -23.58
C PHE A 414 -6.00 30.06 -24.25
N THR A 415 -5.46 30.69 -25.29
CA THR A 415 -6.26 31.44 -26.27
C THR A 415 -5.72 31.17 -27.68
N ALA A 416 -6.61 30.89 -28.63
CA ALA A 416 -6.25 30.67 -30.04
C ALA A 416 -6.09 31.97 -30.83
N ASN A 417 -6.72 33.05 -30.36
CA ASN A 417 -6.92 34.28 -31.12
C ASN A 417 -6.51 35.51 -30.31
N LYS A 418 -5.92 36.48 -31.01
CA LYS A 418 -5.51 37.76 -30.42
C LYS A 418 -6.75 38.53 -29.93
N GLY A 419 -6.73 38.97 -28.67
CA GLY A 419 -7.78 39.80 -28.07
C GLY A 419 -8.91 39.04 -27.37
N LEU A 420 -8.92 37.70 -27.41
CA LEU A 420 -9.80 36.89 -26.56
C LEU A 420 -9.16 36.62 -25.20
N ALA A 421 -9.99 36.51 -24.16
CA ALA A 421 -9.53 36.17 -22.82
C ALA A 421 -9.00 34.73 -22.76
N PHE A 422 -7.98 34.52 -21.92
CA PHE A 422 -7.48 33.19 -21.59
C PHE A 422 -8.57 32.36 -20.90
N GLY A 423 -8.69 31.09 -21.31
CA GLY A 423 -9.61 30.15 -20.69
C GLY A 423 -9.09 28.73 -20.73
N PRO A 424 -9.76 27.79 -20.04
CA PRO A 424 -9.38 26.38 -20.08
C PRO A 424 -9.39 25.84 -21.52
N LEU A 425 -8.39 25.04 -21.88
CA LEU A 425 -8.23 24.45 -23.22
C LEU A 425 -9.55 23.90 -23.79
N LYS A 426 -10.28 23.10 -22.99
CA LYS A 426 -11.56 22.48 -23.37
C LYS A 426 -12.65 23.46 -23.79
N LYS A 427 -12.61 24.71 -23.30
CA LYS A 427 -13.62 25.74 -23.58
C LYS A 427 -13.26 26.63 -24.76
N VAL A 428 -11.96 26.78 -25.05
CA VAL A 428 -11.47 27.83 -25.96
C VAL A 428 -10.99 27.27 -27.31
N ALA A 429 -10.60 25.99 -27.37
CA ALA A 429 -10.19 25.35 -28.61
C ALA A 429 -11.32 24.50 -29.23
N SER A 430 -11.50 24.63 -30.54
CA SER A 430 -12.32 23.70 -31.34
C SER A 430 -11.68 22.31 -31.42
N GLY A 431 -12.43 21.28 -31.83
CA GLY A 431 -11.90 19.90 -31.92
C GLY A 431 -10.67 19.75 -32.83
N GLY A 432 -10.64 20.46 -33.96
CA GLY A 432 -9.49 20.45 -34.88
C GLY A 432 -8.30 21.27 -34.36
N GLU A 433 -8.52 22.32 -33.57
CA GLU A 433 -7.45 23.05 -32.88
C GLU A 433 -6.87 22.21 -31.74
N MET A 434 -7.71 21.50 -31.00
CA MET A 434 -7.27 20.62 -29.91
C MET A 434 -6.34 19.51 -30.42
N SER A 435 -6.66 18.92 -31.59
CA SER A 435 -5.81 17.88 -32.20
C SER A 435 -4.42 18.41 -32.58
N ARG A 436 -4.35 19.65 -33.08
CA ARG A 436 -3.08 20.33 -33.40
C ARG A 436 -2.30 20.71 -32.13
N ILE A 437 -2.98 21.16 -31.09
CA ILE A 437 -2.38 21.44 -29.77
C ILE A 437 -1.81 20.15 -29.17
N MET A 438 -2.56 19.05 -29.24
CA MET A 438 -2.11 17.74 -28.77
C MET A 438 -0.85 17.29 -29.53
N LEU A 439 -0.85 17.37 -30.87
CA LEU A 439 0.32 17.03 -31.67
C LEU A 439 1.54 17.85 -31.23
N ALA A 440 1.38 19.16 -31.02
CA ALA A 440 2.47 20.02 -30.57
C ALA A 440 2.99 19.62 -29.18
N ILE A 441 2.10 19.34 -28.22
CA ILE A 441 2.49 18.91 -26.88
C ILE A 441 3.20 17.57 -26.90
N LYS A 442 2.68 16.57 -27.63
CA LYS A 442 3.30 15.25 -27.74
C LYS A 442 4.64 15.31 -28.49
N ALA A 443 4.76 16.16 -29.52
CA ALA A 443 6.01 16.40 -30.23
C ALA A 443 7.09 16.99 -29.32
N VAL A 444 6.73 17.97 -28.48
CA VAL A 444 7.67 18.52 -27.48
C VAL A 444 8.01 17.44 -26.43
N LEU A 445 7.03 16.72 -25.90
CA LEU A 445 7.24 15.70 -24.88
C LEU A 445 8.15 14.54 -25.37
N ALA A 446 8.01 14.16 -26.63
CA ALA A 446 8.83 13.16 -27.31
C ALA A 446 10.34 13.47 -27.29
N GLU A 447 10.72 14.73 -27.14
CA GLU A 447 12.14 15.12 -27.04
C GLU A 447 12.76 14.74 -25.70
N TYR A 448 11.96 14.67 -24.63
CA TYR A 448 12.42 14.52 -23.25
C TYR A 448 12.04 13.18 -22.62
N LYS A 449 11.00 12.51 -23.16
CA LYS A 449 10.48 11.24 -22.65
C LYS A 449 10.28 10.24 -23.77
N LYS A 450 10.61 8.97 -23.49
CA LYS A 450 10.22 7.85 -24.36
C LYS A 450 8.72 7.63 -24.23
N LEU A 451 7.98 7.93 -25.30
CA LEU A 451 6.55 7.71 -25.37
C LEU A 451 6.22 6.30 -25.87
N PRO A 452 5.06 5.73 -25.48
CA PRO A 452 4.52 4.52 -26.08
C PRO A 452 4.27 4.72 -27.59
N THR A 453 3.83 3.66 -28.27
CA THR A 453 3.36 3.81 -29.66
C THR A 453 2.20 4.81 -29.70
N ILE A 454 2.31 5.85 -30.51
CA ILE A 454 1.23 6.83 -30.68
C ILE A 454 0.40 6.46 -31.90
N VAL A 455 -0.92 6.49 -31.75
CA VAL A 455 -1.88 6.25 -32.83
C VAL A 455 -2.75 7.48 -33.01
N PHE A 456 -2.64 8.10 -34.17
CA PHE A 456 -3.41 9.28 -34.54
C PHE A 456 -4.53 8.88 -35.50
N ASP A 457 -5.78 9.05 -35.07
CA ASP A 457 -6.99 8.75 -35.84
C ASP A 457 -7.65 10.03 -36.34
N GLU A 458 -7.52 10.28 -37.64
CA GLU A 458 -8.16 11.40 -38.35
C GLU A 458 -7.95 12.77 -37.67
N ILE A 459 -6.78 12.95 -37.04
CA ILE A 459 -6.38 14.20 -36.37
C ILE A 459 -6.23 15.38 -37.35
N ASP A 460 -6.18 15.06 -38.64
CA ASP A 460 -6.11 15.95 -39.79
C ASP A 460 -7.49 16.47 -40.23
N THR A 461 -8.55 16.12 -39.51
CA THR A 461 -9.89 16.64 -39.74
C THR A 461 -9.93 18.18 -39.68
N GLY A 462 -10.43 18.79 -40.75
CA GLY A 462 -10.54 20.24 -40.86
C GLY A 462 -9.23 20.95 -41.22
N VAL A 463 -8.22 20.20 -41.67
CA VAL A 463 -6.92 20.71 -42.12
C VAL A 463 -6.75 20.45 -43.62
N SER A 464 -6.09 21.37 -44.33
CA SER A 464 -5.75 21.20 -45.75
C SER A 464 -4.53 22.04 -46.14
N GLY A 465 -3.97 21.77 -47.33
CA GLY A 465 -2.89 22.56 -47.91
C GLY A 465 -1.61 22.53 -47.08
N GLU A 466 -1.00 23.70 -46.89
CA GLU A 466 0.31 23.83 -46.23
C GLU A 466 0.29 23.34 -44.78
N ILE A 467 -0.83 23.52 -44.06
CA ILE A 467 -0.95 23.06 -42.67
C ILE A 467 -0.84 21.53 -42.60
N ALA A 468 -1.44 20.81 -43.56
CA ALA A 468 -1.36 19.35 -43.62
C ALA A 468 0.07 18.87 -43.88
N ASN A 469 0.84 19.58 -44.72
CA ASN A 469 2.27 19.31 -44.93
C ASN A 469 3.07 19.51 -43.65
N LYS A 470 2.87 20.64 -42.95
CA LYS A 470 3.57 20.92 -41.68
C LYS A 470 3.24 19.90 -40.60
N MET A 471 1.99 19.45 -40.56
CA MET A 471 1.55 18.40 -39.66
C MET A 471 2.26 17.07 -39.97
N ALA A 472 2.32 16.69 -41.25
CA ALA A 472 3.03 15.51 -41.71
C ALA A 472 4.54 15.57 -41.37
N ASP A 473 5.17 16.73 -41.54
CA ASP A 473 6.58 16.94 -41.18
C ASP A 473 6.81 16.72 -39.68
N ILE A 474 5.96 17.26 -38.81
CA ILE A 474 6.06 17.06 -37.35
C ILE A 474 5.90 15.58 -37.00
N MET A 475 4.91 14.90 -37.57
CA MET A 475 4.68 13.46 -37.34
C MET A 475 5.88 12.62 -37.79
N TYR A 476 6.47 12.95 -38.95
CA TYR A 476 7.68 12.31 -39.43
C TYR A 476 8.87 12.54 -38.49
N GLN A 477 9.08 13.76 -37.99
CA GLN A 477 10.15 14.04 -37.02
C GLN A 477 9.95 13.27 -35.70
N MET A 478 8.72 13.21 -35.18
CA MET A 478 8.40 12.41 -33.99
C MET A 478 8.72 10.93 -34.22
N SER A 479 8.39 10.42 -35.41
CA SER A 479 8.58 9.01 -35.76
C SER A 479 10.04 8.55 -35.75
N LYS A 480 11.00 9.48 -35.85
CA LYS A 480 12.43 9.16 -35.71
C LYS A 480 12.84 8.71 -34.31
N LYS A 481 12.01 8.98 -33.30
CA LYS A 481 12.27 8.62 -31.89
C LYS A 481 11.25 7.64 -31.31
N MET A 482 10.12 7.42 -31.99
CA MET A 482 9.05 6.54 -31.52
C MET A 482 8.28 5.92 -32.68
N GLN A 483 7.48 4.90 -32.39
CA GLN A 483 6.55 4.37 -33.37
C GLN A 483 5.30 5.24 -33.45
N LEU A 484 4.94 5.67 -34.65
CA LEU A 484 3.75 6.47 -34.91
C LEU A 484 2.90 5.80 -35.98
N LEU A 485 1.62 5.57 -35.66
CA LEU A 485 0.60 5.11 -36.60
C LEU A 485 -0.33 6.28 -36.90
N SER A 486 -0.55 6.59 -38.18
CA SER A 486 -1.50 7.63 -38.59
C SER A 486 -2.55 7.08 -39.54
N ILE A 487 -3.80 7.21 -39.14
CA ILE A 487 -4.96 6.97 -39.97
C ILE A 487 -5.39 8.30 -40.55
N THR A 488 -5.31 8.43 -41.87
CA THR A 488 -5.53 9.70 -42.58
C THR A 488 -6.28 9.47 -43.89
N HIS A 489 -6.94 10.53 -44.36
CA HIS A 489 -7.50 10.62 -45.70
C HIS A 489 -6.78 11.68 -46.55
N LEU A 490 -5.81 12.40 -45.99
CA LEU A 490 -5.06 13.44 -46.67
C LEU A 490 -3.82 12.88 -47.37
N PRO A 491 -3.65 13.09 -48.68
CA PRO A 491 -2.49 12.60 -49.43
C PRO A 491 -1.18 13.20 -48.93
N GLN A 492 -1.19 14.42 -48.40
CA GLN A 492 -0.02 15.10 -47.84
C GLN A 492 0.60 14.31 -46.67
N ILE A 493 -0.24 13.82 -45.75
CA ILE A 493 0.20 13.03 -44.61
C ILE A 493 0.58 11.63 -45.06
N ALA A 494 -0.21 11.03 -45.94
CA ALA A 494 0.06 9.69 -46.44
C ALA A 494 1.40 9.57 -47.19
N ALA A 495 1.79 10.62 -47.92
CA ALA A 495 3.05 10.64 -48.65
C ALA A 495 4.29 10.65 -47.73
N LYS A 496 4.23 11.28 -46.55
CA LYS A 496 5.36 11.33 -45.60
C LYS A 496 5.60 10.03 -44.83
N GLY A 497 4.71 9.05 -44.96
CA GLY A 497 4.89 7.72 -44.36
C GLY A 497 6.15 7.01 -44.81
N GLU A 498 6.83 6.34 -43.88
CA GLU A 498 7.88 5.37 -44.21
C GLU A 498 7.28 4.03 -44.61
N ASN A 499 6.17 3.66 -43.95
CA ASN A 499 5.38 2.48 -44.25
C ASN A 499 3.95 2.91 -44.60
N HIS A 500 3.31 2.19 -45.51
CA HIS A 500 1.95 2.49 -45.94
C HIS A 500 1.12 1.22 -46.04
N ILE A 501 0.07 1.13 -45.23
CA ILE A 501 -0.90 0.04 -45.21
C ILE A 501 -2.21 0.55 -45.80
N LYS A 502 -2.74 -0.19 -46.77
CA LYS A 502 -4.06 0.06 -47.33
C LYS A 502 -5.08 -0.90 -46.75
N VAL A 503 -6.17 -0.34 -46.23
CA VAL A 503 -7.39 -1.07 -45.87
C VAL A 503 -8.34 -1.07 -47.06
N TYR A 504 -8.77 -2.24 -47.50
CA TYR A 504 -9.74 -2.38 -48.58
C TYR A 504 -10.75 -3.47 -48.29
N LYS A 505 -11.91 -3.38 -48.94
CA LYS A 505 -12.97 -4.39 -48.90
C LYS A 505 -12.98 -5.17 -50.20
N GLU A 506 -13.31 -6.45 -50.10
CA GLU A 506 -13.59 -7.30 -51.25
C GLU A 506 -14.89 -8.04 -50.99
N ASP A 507 -15.80 -7.98 -51.97
CA ASP A 507 -17.08 -8.69 -51.93
C ASP A 507 -16.91 -10.01 -52.67
N ALA A 508 -16.99 -11.13 -51.94
CA ALA A 508 -16.95 -12.46 -52.51
C ALA A 508 -18.17 -13.26 -52.03
N ASN A 509 -18.95 -13.82 -52.97
CA ASN A 509 -20.11 -14.67 -52.67
C ASN A 509 -21.12 -14.04 -51.67
N GLU A 510 -21.50 -12.79 -51.88
CA GLU A 510 -22.41 -12.01 -50.99
C GLU A 510 -21.88 -11.70 -49.59
N VAL A 511 -20.61 -11.99 -49.30
CA VAL A 511 -19.93 -11.65 -48.05
C VAL A 511 -18.87 -10.59 -48.31
N THR A 512 -18.98 -9.46 -47.61
CA THR A 512 -17.94 -8.43 -47.58
C THR A 512 -16.89 -8.79 -46.54
N ALA A 513 -15.62 -8.83 -46.96
CA ALA A 513 -14.48 -9.01 -46.07
C ALA A 513 -13.51 -7.83 -46.18
N THR A 514 -12.93 -7.43 -45.06
CA THR A 514 -11.87 -6.41 -45.01
C THR A 514 -10.51 -7.08 -45.08
N TYR A 515 -9.57 -6.50 -45.84
CA TYR A 515 -8.20 -6.94 -45.98
C TYR A 515 -7.21 -5.77 -45.77
N LEU A 516 -5.97 -6.12 -45.41
CA LEU A 516 -4.85 -5.18 -45.28
C LEU A 516 -3.75 -5.55 -46.27
N LYS A 517 -3.21 -4.54 -46.98
CA LYS A 517 -2.07 -4.72 -47.88
C LYS A 517 -0.99 -3.67 -47.58
N HIS A 518 0.26 -4.13 -47.39
CA HIS A 518 1.42 -3.24 -47.42
C HIS A 518 1.66 -2.77 -48.85
N LEU A 519 1.79 -1.45 -49.03
CA LEU A 519 2.02 -0.85 -50.34
C LEU A 519 3.54 -0.68 -50.57
N ASN A 520 4.01 -1.16 -51.71
CA ASN A 520 5.33 -0.82 -52.23
C ASN A 520 5.32 0.60 -52.85
N GLU A 521 6.46 1.10 -53.30
CA GLU A 521 6.56 2.47 -53.86
C GLU A 521 5.58 2.74 -55.00
N ASP A 522 5.42 1.82 -55.94
CA ASP A 522 4.49 1.97 -57.07
C ASP A 522 3.02 1.97 -56.60
N ASP A 523 2.66 1.04 -55.72
CA ASP A 523 1.33 0.96 -55.13
C ASP A 523 1.00 2.22 -54.32
N ARG A 524 2.01 2.81 -53.63
CA ARG A 524 1.87 4.07 -52.89
C ARG A 524 1.58 5.25 -53.82
N ILE A 525 2.29 5.36 -54.94
CA ILE A 525 2.02 6.39 -55.95
C ILE A 525 0.56 6.28 -56.44
N VAL A 526 0.12 5.07 -56.75
CA VAL A 526 -1.26 4.82 -57.21
C VAL A 526 -2.29 5.18 -56.13
N GLU A 527 -2.04 4.82 -54.88
CA GLU A 527 -2.95 5.12 -53.78
C GLU A 527 -3.04 6.63 -53.51
N ILE A 528 -1.90 7.33 -53.44
CA ILE A 528 -1.86 8.79 -53.23
C ILE A 528 -2.51 9.51 -54.41
N ALA A 529 -2.29 9.06 -55.64
CA ALA A 529 -2.96 9.61 -56.83
C ALA A 529 -4.48 9.43 -56.76
N LYS A 530 -4.97 8.28 -56.25
CA LYS A 530 -6.41 8.06 -55.99
C LYS A 530 -6.96 8.97 -54.90
N MET A 531 -6.18 9.25 -53.86
CA MET A 531 -6.56 10.19 -52.80
C MET A 531 -6.66 11.63 -53.34
N LEU A 532 -5.82 12.01 -54.30
CA LEU A 532 -5.83 13.33 -54.94
C LEU A 532 -6.93 13.49 -56.01
N GLY A 533 -7.05 12.52 -56.91
CA GLY A 533 -7.89 12.61 -58.12
C GLY A 533 -9.19 11.82 -58.08
N GLY A 534 -9.45 11.10 -56.99
CA GLY A 534 -10.58 10.17 -56.87
C GLY A 534 -10.37 8.86 -57.65
N LYS A 535 -11.46 8.21 -58.05
CA LYS A 535 -11.41 6.88 -58.69
C LYS A 535 -10.73 6.86 -60.08
N ASN A 536 -10.66 8.01 -60.76
CA ASN A 536 -10.06 8.12 -62.08
C ASN A 536 -8.59 8.57 -61.95
N LEU A 537 -7.65 7.65 -62.22
CA LEU A 537 -6.23 8.00 -62.30
C LEU A 537 -5.95 8.82 -63.56
N SER A 538 -5.62 10.09 -63.39
CA SER A 538 -5.07 10.93 -64.45
C SER A 538 -3.55 10.98 -64.35
N GLU A 539 -2.87 11.22 -65.48
CA GLU A 539 -1.41 11.43 -65.49
C GLU A 539 -0.99 12.58 -64.57
N ALA A 540 -1.80 13.64 -64.49
CA ALA A 540 -1.58 14.77 -63.58
C ALA A 540 -1.66 14.37 -62.10
N ALA A 541 -2.60 13.49 -61.72
CA ALA A 541 -2.71 13.01 -60.34
C ALA A 541 -1.51 12.13 -59.96
N ILE A 542 -1.00 11.31 -60.88
CA ILE A 542 0.21 10.51 -60.67
C ILE A 542 1.44 11.41 -60.53
N ALA A 543 1.58 12.44 -61.37
CA ALA A 543 2.70 13.38 -61.28
C ALA A 543 2.73 14.11 -59.93
N ASN A 544 1.57 14.58 -59.47
CA ASN A 544 1.44 15.26 -58.17
C ASN A 544 1.68 14.29 -56.98
N ALA A 545 1.23 13.04 -57.09
CA ALA A 545 1.53 12.01 -56.09
C ALA A 545 3.05 11.73 -55.97
N LYS A 546 3.77 11.70 -57.10
CA LYS A 546 5.23 11.57 -57.10
C LYS A 546 5.92 12.79 -56.48
N GLU A 547 5.40 14.00 -56.71
CA GLU A 547 5.92 15.22 -56.09
C GLU A 547 5.78 15.20 -54.57
N LEU A 548 4.64 14.72 -54.05
CA LEU A 548 4.43 14.60 -52.59
C LEU A 548 5.30 13.53 -51.91
N LEU A 549 5.64 12.46 -52.63
CA LEU A 549 6.46 11.35 -52.13
C LEU A 549 7.96 11.68 -52.09
N ASN A 550 8.40 12.65 -52.89
CA ASN A 550 9.76 13.20 -52.86
C ASN A 550 9.91 14.23 -51.73
#